data_AF-A0A2E2UN45-F1
#
_entry.id   AF-A0A2E2UN45-F1
#
_cell.length_a   1.000
_cell.length_b   1.000
_cell.length_c   1.000
_cell.angle_alpha   90.00
_cell.angle_beta   90.00
_cell.angle_gamma   90.00
#
_symmetry.space_group_name_H-M   'P 1'
#
loop_
_entity.id
_entity.type
_entity.pdbx_description
1 polymer ?
#
loop_
_entity_poly.entity_id
_entity_poly.type
_entity_poly.pdbx_seq_one_letter_code
_entity_poly.pdbx_strand_id
1 'polypeptide(L)'
;MGRSDIGRLVAGARADISVFDLRGLHIGVVDDPITALIHYANGVDTETVVVDGRTVVENSHVVGLAEAQLQHDAHQAWQRYKLELEARDPEGRNIDDLYPPAFPIRKT
;
A
#
# COMPACT_ATOMS: atom_id res chain seq x y z
N MET A 1 -22.05 7.83 -2.60
CA MET A 1 -22.52 6.42 -2.63
C MET A 1 -23.75 6.13 -1.75
N GLY A 2 -24.49 7.09 -1.18
CA GLY A 2 -25.90 6.92 -0.71
C GLY A 2 -26.22 5.81 0.32
N ARG A 3 -25.22 5.06 0.78
CA ARG A 3 -25.38 3.87 1.61
C ARG A 3 -25.53 4.27 3.06
N SER A 4 -26.68 3.93 3.65
CA SER A 4 -26.96 4.17 5.06
C SER A 4 -26.64 2.96 5.93
N ASP A 5 -25.98 1.92 5.44
CA ASP A 5 -25.65 0.68 6.17
C ASP A 5 -24.15 0.56 6.50
N ILE A 6 -23.33 1.56 6.17
CA ILE A 6 -21.87 1.58 6.39
C ILE A 6 -21.40 2.88 7.04
N GLY A 7 -20.12 2.91 7.42
CA GLY A 7 -19.45 4.12 7.94
C GLY A 7 -19.76 4.43 9.41
N ARG A 8 -20.38 3.51 10.14
CA ARG A 8 -20.65 3.63 11.58
C ARG A 8 -20.59 2.28 12.27
N LEU A 9 -20.09 2.28 13.51
CA LEU A 9 -20.08 1.11 14.38
C LEU A 9 -21.38 1.10 15.20
N VAL A 10 -22.46 0.58 14.63
CA VAL A 10 -23.75 0.39 15.32
C VAL A 10 -24.39 -0.91 14.89
N ALA A 11 -25.15 -1.54 15.79
CA ALA A 11 -25.92 -2.75 15.47
C ALA A 11 -26.80 -2.55 14.23
N GLY A 12 -26.82 -3.55 13.35
CA GLY A 12 -27.57 -3.54 12.09
C GLY A 12 -26.85 -2.88 10.90
N ALA A 13 -25.72 -2.19 11.12
CA ALA A 13 -24.82 -1.81 10.03
C ALA A 13 -23.97 -3.02 9.57
N ARG A 14 -23.42 -2.93 8.36
CA ARG A 14 -22.44 -3.90 7.86
C ARG A 14 -21.21 -3.90 8.75
N ALA A 15 -20.60 -5.07 8.93
CA ALA A 15 -19.36 -5.23 9.65
C ALA A 15 -18.15 -4.84 8.78
N ASP A 16 -18.09 -3.55 8.45
CA ASP A 16 -16.94 -2.92 7.80
C ASP A 16 -16.09 -2.23 8.87
N ILE A 17 -15.01 -2.88 9.30
CA ILE A 17 -14.22 -2.51 10.49
C ILE A 17 -12.75 -2.49 10.12
N SER A 18 -12.02 -1.47 10.58
CA SER A 18 -10.55 -1.41 10.49
C SER A 18 -9.98 -1.21 11.90
N VAL A 19 -8.96 -1.99 12.22
CA VAL A 19 -8.22 -1.97 13.49
C VAL A 19 -6.80 -1.51 13.20
N PHE A 20 -6.30 -0.58 14.01
CA PHE A 20 -5.00 0.03 13.85
C PHE A 20 -4.13 -0.17 15.09
N ASP A 21 -2.85 -0.51 14.89
CA ASP A 21 -1.85 -0.58 15.95
C ASP A 21 -1.10 0.76 16.06
N LEU A 22 -1.41 1.53 17.11
CA LEU A 22 -0.80 2.84 17.35
C LEU A 22 0.45 2.78 18.25
N ARG A 23 1.03 1.60 18.48
CA ARG A 23 2.22 1.42 19.32
C ARG A 23 3.53 1.51 18.54
N GLY A 24 3.46 1.68 17.21
CA GLY A 24 4.62 1.83 16.34
C GLY A 24 5.49 3.03 16.73
N LEU A 25 6.82 2.87 16.66
CA LEU A 25 7.75 3.92 17.06
C LEU A 25 7.56 5.23 16.26
N HIS A 26 7.11 5.15 14.99
CA HIS A 26 6.85 6.33 14.16
C HIS A 26 5.60 7.11 14.58
N ILE A 27 4.70 6.52 15.36
CA ILE A 27 3.53 7.22 15.92
C ILE A 27 3.98 8.20 17.01
N GLY A 28 5.04 7.86 17.76
CA GLY A 28 5.52 8.65 18.88
C GLY A 28 4.65 8.50 20.13
N VAL A 29 4.40 9.61 20.83
CA VAL A 29 3.60 9.65 22.06
C VAL A 29 2.12 9.75 21.70
N VAL A 30 1.29 8.90 22.32
CA VAL A 30 -0.16 8.87 22.10
C VAL A 30 -0.89 9.45 23.30
N ASP A 31 -1.31 10.72 23.20
CA ASP A 31 -2.20 11.35 24.18
C ASP A 31 -3.68 11.07 23.88
N ASP A 32 -4.06 11.14 22.59
CA ASP A 32 -5.40 10.84 22.10
C ASP A 32 -5.29 9.93 20.86
N PRO A 33 -5.96 8.76 20.85
CA PRO A 33 -5.79 7.78 19.77
C PRO A 33 -6.39 8.25 18.44
N ILE A 34 -7.40 9.11 18.45
CA ILE A 34 -8.00 9.64 17.21
C ILE A 34 -7.06 10.65 16.55
N THR A 35 -6.51 11.56 17.34
CA THR A 35 -5.51 12.53 16.89
C THR A 35 -4.27 11.80 16.35
N ALA A 36 -3.80 10.78 17.07
CA ALA A 36 -2.66 9.97 16.62
C ALA A 36 -2.93 9.24 15.31
N LEU A 37 -4.11 8.61 15.17
CA LEU A 37 -4.54 7.95 13.94
C LEU A 37 -4.61 8.91 12.76
N ILE A 38 -5.17 10.11 12.96
CA ILE A 38 -5.39 11.08 11.87
C ILE A 38 -4.09 11.77 11.44
N HIS A 39 -3.18 12.06 12.37
CA HIS A 39 -2.00 12.87 12.08
C HIS A 39 -0.71 12.07 11.83
N TYR A 40 -0.58 10.87 12.41
CA TYR A 40 0.70 10.15 12.44
C TYR A 40 0.63 8.74 11.83
N ALA A 41 -0.52 8.07 11.90
CA ALA A 41 -0.65 6.73 11.36
C ALA A 41 -0.67 6.71 9.81
N ASN A 42 -0.28 5.57 9.25
CA ASN A 42 -0.32 5.28 7.83
C ASN A 42 -0.74 3.83 7.57
N GLY A 43 -0.66 3.37 6.31
CA GLY A 43 -1.11 2.03 5.93
C GLY A 43 -0.43 0.89 6.71
N VAL A 44 0.82 1.06 7.14
CA VAL A 44 1.57 0.05 7.92
C VAL A 44 0.94 -0.20 9.29
N ASP A 45 0.23 0.78 9.85
CA ASP A 45 -0.42 0.66 11.16
C ASP A 45 -1.73 -0.14 11.09
N THR A 46 -2.20 -0.52 9.90
CA THR A 46 -3.41 -1.33 9.75
C THR A 46 -3.14 -2.76 10.20
N GLU A 47 -3.77 -3.19 11.29
CA GLU A 47 -3.58 -4.53 11.87
C GLU A 47 -4.60 -5.53 11.32
N THR A 48 -5.87 -5.13 11.25
CA THR A 48 -6.96 -6.01 10.79
C THR A 48 -8.01 -5.20 10.02
N VAL A 49 -8.52 -5.77 8.94
CA VAL A 49 -9.64 -5.20 8.17
C VAL A 49 -10.69 -6.27 7.94
N VAL A 50 -11.93 -5.93 8.28
CA VAL A 50 -13.12 -6.76 8.06
C VAL A 50 -14.02 -6.01 7.07
N VAL A 51 -14.46 -6.69 6.02
CA VAL A 51 -15.39 -6.17 5.00
C VAL A 51 -16.59 -7.11 4.93
N ASP A 52 -17.78 -6.58 5.19
CA ASP A 52 -19.02 -7.34 5.28
C ASP A 52 -18.89 -8.62 6.14
N GLY A 53 -18.21 -8.51 7.28
CA GLY A 53 -17.98 -9.61 8.21
C GLY A 53 -16.89 -10.60 7.78
N ARG A 54 -16.16 -10.36 6.69
CA ARG A 54 -15.03 -11.18 6.25
C ARG A 54 -13.71 -10.48 6.52
N THR A 55 -12.80 -11.14 7.22
CA THR A 55 -11.44 -10.63 7.43
C THR A 55 -10.66 -10.68 6.11
N VAL A 56 -10.18 -9.53 5.65
CA VAL A 56 -9.39 -9.36 4.41
C VAL A 56 -7.95 -8.93 4.68
N VAL A 57 -7.69 -8.38 5.87
CA VAL A 57 -6.34 -8.15 6.40
C VAL A 57 -6.30 -8.72 7.81
N GLU A 58 -5.26 -9.48 8.13
CA GLU A 58 -5.03 -10.08 9.45
C GLU A 58 -3.55 -10.03 9.79
N ASN A 59 -3.21 -9.61 11.01
CA ASN A 59 -1.83 -9.41 11.46
C ASN A 59 -1.01 -8.56 10.46
N SER A 60 -1.61 -7.48 9.96
CA SER A 60 -1.01 -6.57 8.97
C SER A 60 -0.69 -7.18 7.60
N HIS A 61 -1.20 -8.38 7.29
CA HIS A 61 -1.04 -9.04 5.99
C HIS A 61 -2.37 -9.23 5.27
N VAL A 62 -2.36 -9.09 3.95
CA VAL A 62 -3.57 -9.31 3.14
C VAL A 62 -3.87 -10.81 3.05
N VAL A 63 -5.09 -11.19 3.47
CA VAL A 63 -5.51 -12.59 3.48
C VAL A 63 -5.55 -13.15 2.05
N GLY A 64 -4.85 -14.27 1.84
CA GLY A 64 -4.81 -14.96 0.56
C GLY A 64 -3.87 -14.34 -0.49
N LEU A 65 -3.06 -13.34 -0.13
CA LEU A 65 -2.10 -12.71 -1.03
C LEU A 65 -0.66 -13.16 -0.73
N ALA A 66 0.02 -13.68 -1.74
CA ALA A 66 1.46 -13.92 -1.68
C ALA A 66 2.21 -12.61 -2.01
N GLU A 67 2.40 -11.76 -1.01
CA GLU A 67 2.95 -10.39 -1.17
C GLU A 67 4.31 -10.37 -1.91
N ALA A 68 5.21 -11.29 -1.58
CA ALA A 68 6.51 -11.40 -2.25
C ALA A 68 6.39 -11.74 -3.75
N GLN A 69 5.44 -12.61 -4.11
CA GLN A 69 5.17 -12.93 -5.50
C GLN A 69 4.55 -11.75 -6.23
N LEU A 70 3.59 -11.06 -5.61
CA LEU A 70 2.99 -9.85 -6.19
C LEU A 70 4.06 -8.78 -6.48
N GLN A 71 4.97 -8.55 -5.53
CA GLN A 71 6.08 -7.61 -5.71
C GLN A 71 7.01 -8.04 -6.84
N HIS A 72 7.33 -9.33 -6.94
CA HIS A 72 8.12 -9.87 -8.04
C HIS A 72 7.44 -9.63 -9.40
N ASP A 73 6.15 -9.97 -9.51
CA ASP A 73 5.38 -9.83 -10.74
C ASP A 73 5.25 -8.37 -11.17
N ALA A 74 5.04 -7.46 -10.21
CA ALA A 74 5.01 -6.02 -10.45
C ALA A 74 6.36 -5.51 -10.97
N HIS A 75 7.47 -5.98 -10.39
CA HIS A 75 8.81 -5.63 -10.87
C HIS A 75 9.04 -6.12 -12.31
N GLN A 76 8.63 -7.35 -12.63
CA GLN A 76 8.73 -7.88 -13.99
C GLN A 76 7.87 -7.09 -14.99
N ALA A 77 6.65 -6.71 -14.61
CA ALA A 77 5.79 -5.86 -15.42
C ALA A 77 6.43 -4.49 -15.70
N TRP A 78 7.05 -3.88 -14.69
CA TRP A 78 7.78 -2.63 -14.84
C TRP A 78 8.98 -2.77 -15.80
N GLN A 79 9.78 -3.83 -15.68
CA GLN A 79 10.92 -4.03 -16.59
C GLN A 79 10.47 -4.18 -18.04
N ARG A 80 9.37 -4.90 -18.30
CA ARG A 80 8.80 -5.01 -19.66
C ARG A 80 8.34 -3.66 -20.19
N TYR A 81 7.60 -2.90 -19.38
CA TYR A 81 7.12 -1.57 -19.75
C TYR A 81 8.27 -0.62 -20.12
N LYS A 82 9.35 -0.63 -19.35
CA LYS A 82 10.55 0.17 -19.67
C LYS A 82 11.16 -0.17 -21.03
N LEU A 83 11.29 -1.46 -21.36
CA LEU A 83 11.84 -1.87 -22.66
C LEU A 83 10.95 -1.42 -23.82
N GLU A 84 9.63 -1.46 -23.64
CA GLU A 84 8.68 -0.98 -24.64
C GLU A 84 8.70 0.55 -24.79
N LEU A 85 9.00 1.29 -23.72
CA LEU A 85 9.15 2.75 -23.77
C LEU A 85 10.30 3.18 -24.68
N GLU A 86 11.47 2.55 -24.54
CA GLU A 86 12.63 2.81 -25.40
C GLU A 86 12.29 2.59 -26.88
N ALA A 87 11.62 1.49 -27.21
CA ALA A 87 11.19 1.19 -28.58
C ALA A 87 10.18 2.20 -29.17
N ARG A 88 9.49 2.96 -28.30
CA ARG A 88 8.45 3.93 -28.66
C ARG A 88 8.92 5.38 -28.49
N ASP A 89 10.17 5.60 -28.11
CA ASP A 89 10.69 6.94 -27.88
C ASP A 89 10.88 7.70 -29.22
N PRO A 90 10.21 8.84 -29.44
CA PRO A 90 10.33 9.58 -30.70
C PRO A 90 11.71 10.20 -30.91
N GLU A 91 12.50 10.37 -29.85
CA GLU A 91 13.86 10.91 -29.90
C GLU A 91 14.92 9.79 -30.02
N GLY A 92 14.52 8.52 -29.98
CA GLY A 92 15.43 7.37 -30.09
C GLY A 92 16.37 7.18 -28.91
N ARG A 93 16.03 7.72 -27.72
CA ARG A 93 16.81 7.58 -26.48
C ARG A 93 16.70 6.17 -25.93
N ASN A 94 17.77 5.68 -25.31
CA ASN A 94 17.76 4.39 -24.62
C ASN A 94 17.16 4.50 -23.21
N ILE A 95 16.95 3.36 -22.55
CA ILE A 95 16.33 3.36 -21.21
C ILE A 95 17.13 4.08 -20.12
N ASP A 96 18.47 4.10 -20.19
CA ASP A 96 19.32 4.75 -19.21
C ASP A 96 19.26 6.28 -19.33
N ASP A 97 19.02 6.79 -20.54
CA ASP A 97 18.78 8.22 -20.79
C ASP A 97 17.38 8.65 -20.33
N LEU A 98 16.37 7.78 -20.49
CA LEU A 98 14.99 8.03 -20.05
C LEU A 98 14.82 7.90 -18.53
N TYR A 99 15.58 7.00 -17.90
CA TYR A 99 15.56 6.74 -16.46
C TYR A 99 16.97 6.71 -15.88
N PRO A 100 17.66 7.86 -15.82
CA PRO A 100 19.02 7.90 -15.30
C PRO A 100 19.03 7.53 -13.81
N PRO A 101 20.01 6.71 -13.36
CA PRO A 101 20.14 6.39 -11.96
C PRO A 101 20.52 7.65 -11.17
N ALA A 102 19.99 7.80 -9.95
CA ALA A 102 20.32 8.93 -9.08
C ALA A 102 21.82 9.01 -8.71
N PHE A 103 22.52 7.87 -8.79
CA PHE A 103 23.96 7.77 -8.53
C PHE A 103 24.65 6.94 -9.63
N PRO A 104 25.94 7.20 -9.91
CA PRO A 104 26.71 6.38 -10.85
C PRO A 104 26.79 4.91 -10.41
N ILE A 105 26.43 3.98 -11.30
CA ILE A 105 26.53 2.54 -11.05
C ILE A 105 27.99 2.11 -11.27
N ARG A 106 28.65 1.57 -10.24
CA ARG A 106 29.99 0.96 -10.33
C ARG A 106 29.87 -0.55 -10.18
N LYS A 107 30.33 -1.32 -11.17
CA LYS A 107 30.44 -2.78 -11.07
C LYS A 107 31.75 -3.12 -10.35
N THR A 108 31.67 -3.86 -9.26
CA THR A 108 32.81 -4.48 -8.56
C THR A 108 33.23 -5.77 -9.22
#